data_AF-A0AAJ8KJP9-F1
#
_entry.id   AF-A0AAJ8KJP9-F1
#
_cell.length_a   1.000
_cell.length_b   1.000
_cell.length_c   1.000
_cell.angle_alpha   90.00
_cell.angle_beta   90.00
_cell.angle_gamma   90.00
#
_symmetry.space_group_name_H-M   'P 1'
#
loop_
_entity.id
_entity.type
_entity.pdbx_description
1 polymer ?
#
loop_
_entity_poly.entity_id
_entity_poly.type
_entity_poly.pdbx_seq_one_letter_code
_entity_poly.pdbx_strand_id
1 'polypeptide(L)'
;MLTTKGDPWNPDEKDVKTCMQEVTEAIRVLRKRPGSKFVYFTFGQPHFRKRYMDNRPGFKLSHREIGPPEGFAYFMYILEYVGNV
;
A
#
# COMPACT_ATOMS: atom_id res chain seq x y z
N MET A 1 9.93 -8.17 -6.63
CA MET A 1 8.60 -8.35 -7.26
C MET A 1 8.04 -9.67 -6.72
N LEU A 2 6.77 -9.72 -6.30
CA LEU A 2 6.07 -10.99 -6.03
C LEU A 2 5.78 -11.68 -7.38
N THR A 3 6.85 -12.09 -8.04
CA THR A 3 6.84 -12.79 -9.35
C THR A 3 7.50 -14.15 -9.21
N THR A 4 7.31 -14.80 -8.07
CA THR A 4 7.54 -16.24 -7.91
C THR A 4 6.41 -17.00 -8.58
N LYS A 5 6.30 -16.96 -9.92
CA LYS A 5 5.38 -17.80 -10.74
C LYS A 5 3.93 -18.01 -10.19
N GLY A 6 3.43 -17.12 -9.34
CA GLY A 6 2.20 -17.30 -8.57
C GLY A 6 1.06 -16.47 -9.11
N ASP A 7 -0.17 -16.86 -8.79
CA ASP A 7 -1.38 -16.12 -9.18
C ASP A 7 -1.46 -14.78 -8.40
N PRO A 8 -1.33 -13.62 -9.05
CA PRO A 8 -1.42 -12.33 -8.37
C PRO A 8 -2.81 -12.05 -7.80
N TRP A 9 -3.85 -12.71 -8.33
CA TRP A 9 -5.20 -12.62 -7.81
C TRP A 9 -5.33 -13.38 -6.49
N ASN A 10 -4.72 -14.56 -6.40
CA ASN A 10 -4.72 -15.42 -5.22
C ASN A 10 -3.29 -15.79 -4.77
N PRO A 11 -2.52 -14.85 -4.18
CA PRO A 11 -1.18 -15.11 -3.69
C PRO A 11 -1.21 -15.98 -2.42
N ASP A 12 -0.10 -16.66 -2.15
CA ASP A 12 0.06 -17.50 -0.97
C ASP A 12 -0.17 -16.69 0.33
N GLU A 13 -0.81 -17.31 1.32
CA GLU A 13 -1.14 -16.67 2.60
C GLU A 13 0.10 -16.08 3.29
N LYS A 14 1.24 -16.76 3.18
CA LYS A 14 2.53 -16.28 3.69
C LYS A 14 2.88 -14.91 3.11
N ASP A 15 2.74 -14.73 1.80
CA ASP A 15 3.07 -13.49 1.11
C ASP A 15 2.10 -12.37 1.46
N VAL A 16 0.80 -12.70 1.57
CA VAL A 16 -0.23 -11.77 2.08
C VAL A 16 0.14 -11.28 3.47
N LYS A 17 0.47 -12.19 4.39
CA LYS A 17 0.83 -11.87 5.78
C LYS A 17 2.08 -11.00 5.83
N THR A 18 3.12 -11.33 5.08
CA THR A 18 4.34 -10.53 5.03
C THR A 18 4.08 -9.12 4.51
N CYS A 19 3.32 -8.95 3.42
CA CYS A 19 2.96 -7.63 2.90
C CYS A 19 2.11 -6.82 3.90
N MET A 20 1.14 -7.47 4.54
CA MET A 20 0.30 -6.83 5.55
C MET A 20 1.10 -6.37 6.75
N GLN A 21 2.07 -7.18 7.19
CA GLN A 21 2.92 -6.90 8.34
C GLN A 21 3.90 -5.76 8.05
N GLU A 22 4.48 -5.70 6.85
CA GLU A 22 5.32 -4.58 6.40
C GLU A 22 4.60 -3.23 6.59
N VAL A 23 3.38 -3.12 6.04
CA VAL A 23 2.57 -1.90 6.16
C VAL A 23 2.19 -1.63 7.61
N THR A 24 1.80 -2.68 8.37
CA THR A 24 1.40 -2.56 9.79
C THR A 24 2.52 -1.96 10.63
N GLU A 25 3.73 -2.50 10.50
CA GLU A 25 4.88 -2.05 11.30
C GLU A 25 5.34 -0.65 10.88
N ALA A 26 5.30 -0.33 9.58
CA ALA A 26 5.60 1.00 9.10
C ALA A 26 4.64 2.06 9.65
N ILE A 27 3.33 1.80 9.63
CA ILE A 27 2.35 2.75 10.17
C ILE A 27 2.35 2.77 11.70
N ARG A 28 2.78 1.70 12.39
CA ARG A 28 2.89 1.66 13.86
C ARG A 28 3.87 2.71 14.38
N VAL A 29 5.02 2.84 13.73
CA VAL A 29 6.07 3.81 14.11
C VAL A 29 5.87 5.20 13.54
N LEU A 30 4.92 5.37 12.61
CA LEU A 30 4.56 6.69 12.09
C LEU A 30 4.01 7.57 13.22
N ARG A 31 4.56 8.77 13.37
CA ARG A 31 4.04 9.79 14.30
C ARG A 31 2.54 10.00 14.05
N LYS A 32 1.71 9.83 15.08
CA LYS A 32 0.25 9.98 15.01
C LYS A 32 -0.16 11.44 15.16
N ARG A 33 0.06 12.23 14.10
CA ARG A 33 -0.43 13.60 13.97
C ARG A 33 -1.30 13.68 12.71
N PRO A 34 -2.48 14.33 12.76
CA PRO A 34 -3.27 14.56 11.56
C PRO A 34 -2.41 15.12 10.42
N GLY A 35 -2.48 14.47 9.26
CA GLY A 35 -1.68 14.81 8.09
C GLY A 35 -0.37 14.01 7.93
N SER A 36 0.09 13.28 8.95
CA SER A 36 1.24 12.37 8.82
C SER A 36 0.99 11.30 7.77
N LYS A 37 1.99 11.03 6.93
CA LYS A 37 1.83 10.15 5.76
C LYS A 37 2.85 9.03 5.76
N PHE A 38 2.38 7.83 5.45
CA PHE A 38 3.20 6.74 4.95
C PHE A 38 3.04 6.66 3.43
N VAL A 39 4.16 6.65 2.70
CA VAL A 39 4.18 6.61 1.23
C VAL A 39 4.77 5.29 0.79
N TYR A 40 4.02 4.54 -0.01
CA TYR A 40 4.42 3.25 -0.58
C TYR A 40 4.52 3.37 -2.09
N PHE A 41 5.72 3.25 -2.65
CA PHE A 41 5.98 3.42 -4.07
C PHE A 41 6.34 2.09 -4.74
N THR A 42 5.58 1.68 -5.76
CA THR A 42 5.72 0.34 -6.34
C THR A 42 5.16 0.26 -7.76
N PHE A 43 5.58 -0.74 -8.52
CA PHE A 43 4.93 -1.12 -9.80
C PHE A 43 3.60 -1.87 -9.61
N GLY A 44 3.27 -2.28 -8.39
CA GLY A 44 2.04 -3.03 -8.13
C GLY A 44 0.79 -2.17 -8.38
N GLN A 45 -0.02 -2.58 -9.36
CA GLN A 45 -1.24 -1.88 -9.75
C GLN A 45 -2.30 -1.86 -8.62
N PRO A 46 -3.22 -0.88 -8.63
CA PRO A 46 -4.19 -0.67 -7.55
C PRO A 46 -5.01 -1.89 -7.18
N HIS A 47 -5.46 -2.67 -8.16
CA HIS A 47 -6.28 -3.86 -7.92
C HIS A 47 -5.52 -4.98 -7.19
N PHE A 48 -4.19 -5.05 -7.29
CA PHE A 48 -3.38 -6.03 -6.56
C PHE A 48 -2.87 -5.54 -5.21
N ARG A 49 -2.57 -4.23 -5.11
CA ARG A 49 -1.80 -3.70 -3.99
C ARG A 49 -2.66 -3.00 -2.94
N LYS A 50 -3.80 -2.39 -3.30
CA LYS A 50 -4.67 -1.68 -2.33
C LYS A 50 -5.11 -2.56 -1.17
N ARG A 51 -5.40 -3.84 -1.43
CA ARG A 51 -5.85 -4.79 -0.40
C ARG A 51 -4.93 -4.91 0.82
N TYR A 52 -3.64 -4.57 0.68
CA TYR A 52 -2.69 -4.64 1.80
C TYR A 52 -2.64 -3.37 2.67
N MET A 53 -3.25 -2.29 2.19
CA MET A 53 -3.24 -0.96 2.81
C MET A 53 -4.64 -0.47 3.18
N ASP A 54 -5.69 -1.16 2.75
CA ASP A 54 -7.07 -0.75 3.00
C ASP A 54 -7.50 -1.00 4.45
N ASN A 55 -8.59 -0.36 4.88
CA ASN A 55 -9.24 -0.56 6.18
C ASN A 55 -8.30 -0.40 7.40
N ARG A 56 -7.33 0.52 7.32
CA ARG A 56 -6.41 0.81 8.43
C ARG A 56 -7.04 1.86 9.36
N PRO A 57 -7.30 1.55 10.66
CA PRO A 57 -7.95 2.47 11.58
C PRO A 57 -7.23 3.82 11.69
N GLY A 58 -7.99 4.90 11.54
CA GLY A 58 -7.49 6.28 11.59
C GLY A 58 -6.63 6.70 10.39
N PHE A 59 -6.60 5.90 9.32
CA PHE A 59 -5.92 6.24 8.08
C PHE A 59 -6.88 6.35 6.90
N LYS A 60 -6.60 7.32 6.03
CA LYS A 60 -7.22 7.45 4.71
C LYS A 60 -6.23 6.98 3.65
N LEU A 61 -6.64 6.00 2.84
CA LEU A 61 -5.87 5.52 1.70
C LEU A 61 -6.18 6.36 0.45
N SER A 62 -5.14 6.78 -0.26
CA SER A 62 -5.23 7.32 -1.62
C SER A 62 -4.08 6.77 -2.47
N HIS A 63 -4.13 6.95 -3.79
CA HIS A 63 -3.02 6.59 -4.66
C HIS A 63 -2.93 7.54 -5.85
N ARG A 64 -1.74 7.62 -6.44
CA ARG A 64 -1.46 8.35 -7.68
C ARG A 64 -0.65 7.47 -8.61
N GLU A 65 -0.96 7.57 -9.88
CA GLU A 65 -0.14 7.01 -10.94
C GLU A 65 0.96 8.01 -11.30
N ILE A 66 2.19 7.54 -11.42
CA ILE A 66 3.37 8.35 -11.72
C ILE A 66 4.10 7.67 -12.89
N GLY A 67 4.01 8.30 -14.05
CA GLY A 67 4.64 7.84 -15.27
C GLY A 67 4.26 8.74 -16.45
N PRO A 68 4.93 8.59 -17.59
CA PRO A 68 4.51 9.23 -18.83
C PRO A 68 3.12 8.71 -19.26
N PRO A 69 2.32 9.50 -20.00
CA PRO A 69 1.03 9.05 -20.55
C PRO A 69 1.17 7.80 -21.43
N GLU A 70 2.33 7.66 -22.07
CA GLU A 70 2.67 6.54 -22.94
C GLU A 70 3.81 5.76 -22.28
N GLY A 71 3.50 4.71 -21.50
CA GLY A 71 4.52 3.85 -20.90
C GLY A 71 4.11 3.15 -19.62
N PHE A 72 5.12 2.64 -18.90
CA PHE A 72 4.94 1.98 -17.61
C PHE A 72 4.84 3.01 -16.49
N ALA A 73 3.76 2.94 -15.72
CA ALA A 73 3.60 3.76 -14.53
C ALA A 73 4.01 3.03 -13.26
N TYR A 74 4.52 3.80 -12.32
CA TYR A 74 4.57 3.43 -10.92
C TYR A 74 3.32 3.94 -10.20
N PHE A 75 2.97 3.28 -9.11
CA PHE A 75 1.85 3.65 -8.26
C PHE A 75 2.38 4.06 -6.90
N MET A 76 2.05 5.29 -6.50
CA MET A 76 2.34 5.83 -5.18
C MET A 76 1.08 5.75 -4.33
N TYR A 77 1.06 4.87 -3.34
CA TYR A 77 0.00 4.77 -2.35
C TYR A 77 0.35 5.64 -1.15
N ILE A 78 -0.66 6.30 -0.59
CA ILE A 78 -0.50 7.24 0.51
C ILE A 78 -1.51 6.87 1.58
N LEU A 79 -1.00 6.45 2.74
CA LEU A 79 -1.78 6.32 3.96
C LEU A 79 -1.58 7.57 4.81
N GLU A 80 -2.62 8.40 4.86
CA GLU A 80 -2.63 9.62 5.66
C GLU A 80 -3.35 9.38 6.98
N TYR A 81 -2.69 9.63 8.10
CA TYR A 81 -3.33 9.59 9.41
C TYR A 81 -4.28 10.78 9.56
N VAL A 82 -5.56 10.49 9.73
CA VAL A 82 -6.64 11.49 9.85
C VAL A 82 -7.16 11.63 11.28
N GLY A 83 -6.64 10.82 12.21
CA GLY A 83 -7.13 10.76 13.59
C GLY A 83 -8.04 9.55 13.82
N ASN A 84 -8.26 9.20 15.09
CA ASN A 84 -9.22 8.16 15.43
C ASN A 84 -10.63 8.74 15.26
N VAL A 85 -11.46 8.08 14.45
CA VAL A 85 -12.92 8.29 14.45
C VAL A 85 -13.50 7.61 15.68
#